data_AF-A0A2G4G8T5-F1
#
_entry.id   AF-A0A2G4G8T5-F1
#
_cell.length_a   1.000
_cell.length_b   1.000
_cell.length_c   1.000
_cell.angle_alpha   90.00
_cell.angle_beta   90.00
_cell.angle_gamma   90.00
#
_symmetry.space_group_name_H-M   'P 1'
#
loop_
_entity.id
_entity.type
_entity.pdbx_description
1 polymer ?
#
loop_
_entity_poly.entity_id
_entity_poly.type
_entity_poly.pdbx_seq_one_letter_code
_entity_poly.pdbx_strand_id
1 'polypeptide(L)'
;AVEKLDRAMVAVRSSETSVYLGWRLFESDPAGRVFNVYRSTAGGEAVKLNDAPMAAGTNFVDATAKLDLPNAWWLTPVALPRGGQPVEGAIMARVELPAKSPVQPFLSIKLKDENTPFQKIAFADLNGDGKLDYIIKQPSAGLDPGTANFSPDTYKFEAYLHDGTFLWRHDFGWNMNRGIWWTPFIVWDFDGDGKAEIAFKSAPYAATREESLSEKEGRARGFIVTGPEYCTILDGLTGKEIARTDWVERGDPRDGGDESGNRVNRNQIGLAYLDGKNASLLVCRGTYTRMVVDAYNLKNGKLEKLWRWDGDKETPQIRA
;
A
#
# COMPACT_ATOMS: atom_id res chain seq x y z
N ALA A 1 -1.49 -15.37 -1.83
CA ALA A 1 -2.44 -15.66 -0.73
C ALA A 1 -3.12 -14.36 -0.32
N VAL A 2 -4.32 -14.40 0.25
CA VAL A 2 -4.99 -13.18 0.76
C VAL A 2 -4.38 -12.81 2.11
N GLU A 3 -4.12 -11.53 2.34
CA GLU A 3 -3.59 -11.01 3.63
C GLU A 3 -4.47 -11.47 4.81
N LYS A 4 -3.84 -11.87 5.92
CA LYS A 4 -4.53 -12.31 7.12
C LYS A 4 -4.90 -11.14 8.01
N LEU A 5 -5.98 -10.46 7.67
CA LEU A 5 -6.41 -9.25 8.35
C LEU A 5 -7.23 -9.51 9.63
N ASP A 6 -7.10 -8.61 10.61
CA ASP A 6 -7.97 -8.54 11.78
C ASP A 6 -9.32 -7.88 11.45
N ARG A 7 -10.27 -7.84 12.39
CA ARG A 7 -11.56 -7.20 12.13
C ARG A 7 -11.52 -5.68 11.94
N ALA A 8 -10.39 -5.03 12.24
CA ALA A 8 -10.20 -3.58 12.26
C ALA A 8 -11.43 -2.85 12.81
N MET A 9 -11.88 -3.27 14.00
CA MET A 9 -12.99 -2.59 14.66
C MET A 9 -12.53 -1.18 15.04
N VAL A 10 -13.25 -0.17 14.58
CA VAL A 10 -12.97 1.25 14.85
C VAL A 10 -14.11 1.86 15.65
N ALA A 11 -13.78 2.81 16.52
CA ALA A 11 -14.73 3.67 17.20
C ALA A 11 -14.38 5.14 16.92
N VAL A 12 -15.28 5.85 16.26
CA VAL A 12 -15.07 7.22 15.80
C VAL A 12 -16.15 8.10 16.42
N ARG A 13 -15.76 9.07 17.24
CA ARG A 13 -16.70 10.04 17.81
C ARG A 13 -17.18 10.97 16.71
N SER A 14 -18.36 10.69 16.15
CA SER A 14 -18.92 11.37 14.99
C SER A 14 -19.68 12.65 15.34
N SER A 15 -20.10 12.79 16.61
CA SER A 15 -20.75 13.99 17.14
C SER A 15 -20.54 14.10 18.65
N GLU A 16 -21.12 15.13 19.28
CA GLU A 16 -21.08 15.29 20.73
C GLU A 16 -21.68 14.11 21.50
N THR A 17 -22.62 13.37 20.89
CA THR A 17 -23.41 12.32 21.55
C THR A 17 -23.29 10.94 20.92
N SER A 18 -22.64 10.83 19.76
CA SER A 18 -22.64 9.60 18.96
C SER A 18 -21.24 9.09 18.66
N VAL A 19 -21.09 7.77 18.74
CA VAL A 19 -19.90 7.04 18.31
C VAL A 19 -20.28 6.10 17.17
N TYR A 20 -19.64 6.29 16.03
CA TYR A 20 -19.70 5.34 14.91
C TYR A 20 -18.74 4.18 15.19
N LEU A 21 -19.25 2.96 15.05
CA LEU A 21 -18.50 1.72 15.08
C LEU A 21 -18.50 1.10 13.69
N GLY A 22 -17.36 0.58 13.23
CA GLY A 22 -17.25 -0.13 11.96
C GLY A 22 -16.23 -1.26 12.05
N TRP A 23 -16.43 -2.34 11.28
CA TRP A 23 -15.52 -3.48 11.23
C TRP A 23 -15.58 -4.20 9.87
N ARG A 24 -14.62 -5.07 9.62
CA ARG A 24 -14.52 -5.88 8.40
C ARG A 24 -15.43 -7.11 8.45
N LEU A 25 -16.10 -7.40 7.33
CA LEU A 25 -16.64 -8.72 7.00
C LEU A 25 -15.64 -9.42 6.07
N PHE A 26 -15.41 -10.71 6.26
CA PHE A 26 -14.47 -11.46 5.41
C PHE A 26 -15.20 -12.46 4.53
N GLU A 27 -14.61 -12.77 3.38
CA GLU A 27 -15.08 -13.86 2.52
C GLU A 27 -15.05 -15.22 3.25
N SER A 28 -14.10 -15.40 4.18
CA SER A 28 -13.99 -16.59 5.02
C SER A 28 -15.06 -16.68 6.12
N ASP A 29 -15.88 -15.65 6.31
CA ASP A 29 -17.03 -15.76 7.20
C ASP A 29 -18.10 -16.68 6.59
N PRO A 30 -18.77 -17.52 7.42
CA PRO A 30 -19.92 -18.28 6.97
C PRO A 30 -20.98 -17.37 6.37
N ALA A 31 -21.63 -17.84 5.30
CA ALA A 31 -22.75 -17.13 4.68
C ALA A 31 -23.82 -16.79 5.73
N GLY A 32 -24.29 -15.54 5.72
CA GLY A 32 -25.27 -15.04 6.69
C GLY A 32 -24.69 -14.80 8.09
N ARG A 33 -23.37 -14.64 8.23
CA ARG A 33 -22.75 -14.20 9.50
C ARG A 33 -23.45 -12.94 10.02
N VAL A 34 -23.85 -13.00 11.28
CA VAL A 34 -24.43 -11.89 12.03
C VAL A 34 -23.60 -11.61 13.28
N PHE A 35 -23.78 -10.42 13.86
CA PHE A 35 -22.98 -9.97 15.00
C PHE A 35 -23.82 -9.38 16.13
N ASN A 36 -23.28 -9.45 17.35
CA ASN A 36 -23.69 -8.57 18.44
C ASN A 36 -22.56 -7.59 18.76
N VAL A 37 -22.97 -6.41 19.23
CA VAL A 37 -22.07 -5.35 19.68
C VAL A 37 -22.34 -5.07 21.15
N TYR A 38 -21.26 -4.99 21.91
CA TYR A 38 -21.31 -4.71 23.33
C TYR A 38 -20.52 -3.44 23.66
N ARG A 39 -20.88 -2.80 24.77
CA ARG A 39 -20.12 -1.72 25.37
C ARG A 39 -19.89 -1.99 26.86
N SER A 40 -18.69 -1.70 27.35
CA SER A 40 -18.43 -1.43 28.77
C SER A 40 -18.00 0.03 28.93
N THR A 41 -18.61 0.72 29.91
CA THR A 41 -18.25 2.10 30.27
C THR A 41 -17.50 2.06 31.61
N ALA A 42 -16.32 2.68 31.65
CA ALA A 42 -15.44 2.74 32.82
C ALA A 42 -15.13 1.37 33.46
N GLY A 43 -15.07 0.30 32.65
CA GLY A 43 -14.82 -1.07 33.11
C GLY A 43 -15.99 -1.71 33.86
N GLY A 44 -17.17 -1.09 33.85
CA GLY A 44 -18.39 -1.66 34.42
C GLY A 44 -18.97 -2.83 33.61
N GLU A 45 -20.13 -3.32 34.05
CA GLU A 45 -20.85 -4.39 33.37
C GLU A 45 -21.12 -4.04 31.90
N ALA A 46 -20.95 -5.04 31.04
CA ALA A 46 -21.16 -4.89 29.61
C ALA A 46 -22.66 -4.81 29.29
N VAL A 47 -23.03 -3.88 28.43
CA VAL A 47 -24.39 -3.81 27.85
C VAL A 47 -24.34 -4.25 26.40
N LYS A 48 -25.30 -5.09 26.00
CA LYS A 48 -25.55 -5.39 24.59
C LYS A 48 -26.26 -4.20 23.95
N LEU A 49 -25.78 -3.74 22.80
CA LEU A 49 -26.30 -2.53 22.15
C LEU A 49 -27.40 -2.79 21.12
N ASN A 50 -27.47 -4.02 20.58
CA ASN A 50 -28.44 -4.41 19.56
C ASN A 50 -29.42 -5.46 20.11
N ASP A 51 -30.73 -5.24 19.92
CA ASP A 51 -31.78 -6.14 20.42
C ASP A 51 -31.72 -7.51 19.73
N ALA A 52 -31.63 -7.51 18.40
CA ALA A 52 -31.47 -8.70 17.57
C ALA A 52 -30.08 -8.74 16.92
N PRO A 53 -29.47 -9.93 16.70
CA PRO A 53 -28.21 -10.04 15.97
C PRO A 53 -28.25 -9.29 14.63
N MET A 54 -27.21 -8.48 14.39
CA MET A 54 -27.12 -7.59 13.26
C MET A 54 -26.83 -8.39 11.99
N ALA A 55 -27.84 -8.50 11.12
CA ALA A 55 -27.75 -9.17 9.83
C ALA A 55 -27.47 -8.22 8.65
N ALA A 56 -27.65 -6.91 8.84
CA ALA A 56 -27.41 -5.90 7.83
C ALA A 56 -26.23 -5.00 8.23
N GLY A 57 -25.24 -4.89 7.34
CA GLY A 57 -24.07 -4.03 7.53
C GLY A 57 -23.04 -4.58 8.53
N THR A 58 -21.90 -3.90 8.59
CA THR A 58 -20.82 -4.13 9.57
C THR A 58 -20.44 -2.84 10.28
N ASN A 59 -21.47 -2.09 10.69
CA ASN A 59 -21.35 -0.84 11.40
C ASN A 59 -22.51 -0.65 12.38
N PHE A 60 -22.30 0.17 13.41
CA PHE A 60 -23.29 0.49 14.42
C PHE A 60 -23.08 1.93 14.91
N VAL A 61 -24.13 2.64 15.32
CA VAL A 61 -24.01 3.96 15.96
C VAL A 61 -24.48 3.85 17.40
N ASP A 62 -23.56 4.05 18.34
CA ASP A 62 -23.88 4.12 19.75
C ASP A 62 -24.13 5.58 20.16
N ALA A 63 -25.40 5.93 20.35
CA ALA A 63 -25.85 7.24 20.82
C ALA A 63 -26.08 7.29 22.34
N THR A 64 -25.72 6.23 23.06
CA THR A 64 -25.99 6.08 24.50
C THR A 64 -24.72 6.03 25.36
N ALA A 65 -23.54 6.11 24.72
CA ALA A 65 -22.26 6.08 25.41
C ALA A 65 -22.07 7.35 26.26
N LYS A 66 -21.54 7.17 27.47
CA LYS A 66 -21.15 8.29 28.35
C LYS A 66 -19.74 8.73 27.99
N LEU A 67 -19.62 9.78 27.18
CA LEU A 67 -18.35 10.19 26.54
C LEU A 67 -17.43 11.01 27.45
N ASP A 68 -17.88 11.36 28.65
CA ASP A 68 -17.06 11.87 29.75
C ASP A 68 -16.27 10.78 30.48
N LEU A 69 -16.56 9.50 30.18
CA LEU A 69 -15.91 8.31 30.72
C LEU A 69 -15.22 7.51 29.61
N PRO A 70 -14.23 6.65 29.93
CA PRO A 70 -13.66 5.75 28.92
C PRO A 70 -14.67 4.68 28.56
N ASN A 71 -14.71 4.30 27.29
CA ASN A 71 -15.62 3.28 26.78
C ASN A 71 -14.83 2.24 25.98
N ALA A 72 -15.25 0.98 26.08
CA ALA A 72 -14.74 -0.10 25.27
C ALA A 72 -15.90 -0.79 24.58
N TRP A 73 -15.76 -1.08 23.29
CA TRP A 73 -16.72 -1.85 22.51
C TRP A 73 -16.06 -3.12 21.98
N TRP A 74 -16.87 -4.15 21.80
CA TRP A 74 -16.40 -5.38 21.15
C TRP A 74 -17.52 -6.05 20.37
N LEU A 75 -17.08 -6.91 19.46
CA LEU A 75 -17.91 -7.66 18.53
C LEU A 75 -17.84 -9.16 18.87
N THR A 76 -18.99 -9.82 18.87
CA THR A 76 -19.10 -11.29 18.89
C THR A 76 -19.87 -11.76 17.65
N PRO A 77 -19.54 -12.93 17.09
CA PRO A 77 -20.35 -13.56 16.06
C PRO A 77 -21.51 -14.28 16.73
N VAL A 78 -22.62 -14.42 16.02
CA VAL A 78 -23.73 -15.28 16.46
C VAL A 78 -24.02 -16.32 15.40
N ALA A 79 -23.94 -17.59 15.78
CA ALA A 79 -24.39 -18.70 14.95
C ALA A 79 -25.90 -18.88 15.11
N LEU A 80 -26.60 -19.08 13.99
CA LEU A 80 -28.05 -19.26 13.94
C LEU A 80 -28.37 -20.68 13.42
N PRO A 81 -28.23 -21.73 14.25
CA PRO A 81 -28.54 -23.10 13.85
C PRO A 81 -30.03 -23.24 13.53
N ARG A 82 -30.36 -23.98 12.47
CA ARG A 82 -31.76 -24.22 12.09
C ARG A 82 -32.51 -24.92 13.22
N GLY A 83 -33.59 -24.30 13.70
CA GLY A 83 -34.44 -24.84 14.77
C GLY A 83 -33.83 -24.76 16.16
N GLY A 84 -32.67 -24.13 16.31
CA GLY A 84 -32.00 -23.92 17.59
C GLY A 84 -32.03 -22.45 18.02
N GLN A 85 -31.60 -22.22 19.26
CA GLN A 85 -31.38 -20.86 19.76
C GLN A 85 -30.09 -20.26 19.18
N PRO A 86 -30.00 -18.92 19.06
CA PRO A 86 -28.76 -18.26 18.69
C PRO A 86 -27.62 -18.64 19.65
N VAL A 87 -26.46 -18.99 19.10
CA VAL A 87 -25.26 -19.35 19.87
C VAL A 87 -24.21 -18.27 19.66
N GLU A 88 -23.84 -17.60 20.74
CA GLU A 88 -22.84 -16.54 20.72
C GLU A 88 -21.42 -17.12 20.77
N GLY A 89 -20.54 -16.58 19.93
CA GLY A 89 -19.14 -16.94 19.90
C GLY A 89 -18.25 -16.05 20.77
N ALA A 90 -16.94 -16.30 20.70
CA ALA A 90 -15.94 -15.48 21.37
C ALA A 90 -15.83 -14.06 20.78
N ILE A 91 -15.21 -13.17 21.54
CA ILE A 91 -14.89 -11.80 21.09
C ILE A 91 -13.97 -11.89 19.87
N MET A 92 -14.36 -11.23 18.77
CA MET A 92 -13.59 -11.17 17.53
C MET A 92 -12.80 -9.88 17.36
N ALA A 93 -13.25 -8.81 18.00
CA ALA A 93 -12.65 -7.49 17.87
C ALA A 93 -12.99 -6.67 19.10
N ARG A 94 -12.08 -5.79 19.51
CA ARG A 94 -12.28 -4.83 20.60
C ARG A 94 -11.67 -3.51 20.21
N VAL A 95 -12.32 -2.41 20.58
CA VAL A 95 -11.83 -1.05 20.41
C VAL A 95 -12.15 -0.23 21.65
N GLU A 96 -11.28 0.72 21.98
CA GLU A 96 -11.44 1.58 23.14
C GLU A 96 -11.41 3.05 22.72
N LEU A 97 -12.24 3.86 23.37
CA LEU A 97 -12.26 5.32 23.22
C LEU A 97 -12.01 5.92 24.61
N PRO A 98 -10.91 6.68 24.79
CA PRO A 98 -10.64 7.39 26.04
C PRO A 98 -11.78 8.35 26.44
N ALA A 99 -11.84 8.66 27.74
CA ALA A 99 -12.73 9.69 28.24
C ALA A 99 -12.46 11.03 27.54
N LYS A 100 -13.51 11.77 27.20
CA LYS A 100 -13.45 13.11 26.60
C LYS A 100 -12.66 13.16 25.29
N SER A 101 -12.57 12.06 24.54
CA SER A 101 -12.02 12.09 23.18
C SER A 101 -12.71 13.16 22.33
N PRO A 102 -11.98 13.92 21.49
CA PRO A 102 -12.55 14.98 20.69
C PRO A 102 -13.58 14.44 19.69
N VAL A 103 -14.53 15.28 19.28
CA VAL A 103 -15.36 14.98 18.10
C VAL A 103 -14.45 15.01 16.89
N GLN A 104 -14.19 13.83 16.34
CA GLN A 104 -13.25 13.64 15.24
C GLN A 104 -13.82 12.54 14.33
N PRO A 105 -14.62 12.90 13.30
CA PRO A 105 -15.28 11.94 12.41
C PRO A 105 -14.31 11.31 11.39
N PHE A 106 -13.03 11.15 11.76
CA PHE A 106 -11.97 10.57 10.94
C PHE A 106 -10.87 9.98 11.83
N LEU A 107 -10.15 8.99 11.30
CA LEU A 107 -8.91 8.53 11.90
C LEU A 107 -7.76 9.43 11.45
N SER A 108 -6.88 9.78 12.38
CA SER A 108 -5.68 10.56 12.11
C SER A 108 -4.46 9.74 12.47
N ILE A 109 -3.48 9.71 11.57
CA ILE A 109 -2.21 9.00 11.76
C ILE A 109 -1.14 10.07 11.80
N LYS A 110 -0.34 10.07 12.87
CA LYS A 110 0.75 11.02 13.00
C LYS A 110 1.90 10.58 12.09
N LEU A 111 2.35 11.48 11.22
CA LEU A 111 3.59 11.29 10.46
C LEU A 111 4.79 11.77 11.28
N LYS A 112 5.99 11.34 10.89
CA LYS A 112 7.23 11.65 11.61
C LYS A 112 7.50 13.15 11.65
N ASP A 113 7.37 13.82 10.50
CA ASP A 113 7.55 15.26 10.38
C ASP A 113 6.17 15.94 10.24
N GLU A 114 6.01 17.13 10.82
CA GLU A 114 4.69 17.79 10.93
C GLU A 114 4.09 18.21 9.57
N ASN A 115 4.92 18.51 8.58
CA ASN A 115 4.52 18.98 7.26
C ASN A 115 5.15 18.14 6.16
N THR A 116 4.71 16.88 6.05
CA THR A 116 5.16 15.95 5.01
C THR A 116 4.13 15.89 3.87
N PRO A 117 4.23 16.73 2.82
CA PRO A 117 3.41 16.53 1.63
C PRO A 117 3.89 15.27 0.91
N PHE A 118 2.99 14.33 0.59
CA PHE A 118 3.34 13.10 -0.14
C PHE A 118 2.49 12.92 -1.39
N GLN A 119 3.02 12.21 -2.38
CA GLN A 119 2.37 12.00 -3.67
C GLN A 119 1.44 10.78 -3.63
N LYS A 120 1.87 9.73 -2.95
CA LYS A 120 1.19 8.44 -2.90
C LYS A 120 1.28 7.83 -1.52
N ILE A 121 0.26 7.03 -1.22
CA ILE A 121 0.20 6.14 -0.07
C ILE A 121 -0.12 4.73 -0.56
N ALA A 122 0.45 3.73 0.09
CA ALA A 122 0.07 2.33 -0.01
C ALA A 122 -0.24 1.80 1.40
N PHE A 123 -1.08 0.78 1.45
CA PHE A 123 -1.50 0.11 2.67
C PHE A 123 -1.17 -1.37 2.53
N ALA A 124 -0.56 -1.96 3.54
CA ALA A 124 -0.28 -3.39 3.62
C ALA A 124 0.07 -3.77 5.06
N ASP A 125 0.00 -5.03 5.43
CA ASP A 125 0.49 -5.52 6.72
C ASP A 125 2.01 -5.76 6.65
N LEU A 126 2.83 -4.91 7.30
CA LEU A 126 4.29 -5.00 7.21
C LEU A 126 4.89 -5.91 8.28
N ASN A 127 4.14 -6.21 9.35
CA ASN A 127 4.67 -6.93 10.52
C ASN A 127 3.97 -8.29 10.77
N GLY A 128 2.88 -8.58 10.06
CA GLY A 128 2.09 -9.80 10.14
C GLY A 128 1.06 -9.82 11.29
N ASP A 129 0.69 -8.66 11.84
CA ASP A 129 -0.25 -8.55 12.96
C ASP A 129 -1.73 -8.43 12.54
N GLY A 130 -2.00 -8.39 11.23
CA GLY A 130 -3.32 -8.30 10.62
C GLY A 130 -3.87 -6.88 10.52
N LYS A 131 -3.08 -5.87 10.88
CA LYS A 131 -3.45 -4.46 10.73
C LYS A 131 -2.74 -3.86 9.53
N LEU A 132 -3.39 -2.86 8.92
CA LEU A 132 -2.81 -2.20 7.77
C LEU A 132 -1.89 -1.07 8.23
N ASP A 133 -0.63 -1.19 7.84
CA ASP A 133 0.41 -0.19 7.98
C ASP A 133 0.45 0.70 6.73
N TYR A 134 1.29 1.74 6.75
CA TYR A 134 1.31 2.79 5.74
C TYR A 134 2.69 2.97 5.13
N ILE A 135 2.75 3.05 3.80
CA ILE A 135 3.95 3.47 3.07
C ILE A 135 3.60 4.73 2.30
N ILE A 136 4.30 5.83 2.55
CA ILE A 136 4.14 7.06 1.78
C ILE A 136 5.34 7.29 0.86
N LYS A 137 5.08 7.86 -0.32
CA LYS A 137 6.12 8.35 -1.23
C LYS A 137 6.08 9.87 -1.27
N GLN A 138 7.12 10.52 -0.75
CA GLN A 138 7.21 11.98 -0.58
C GLN A 138 8.44 12.57 -1.28
N PRO A 139 8.41 13.85 -1.76
CA PRO A 139 7.33 14.83 -1.59
C PRO A 139 6.10 14.62 -2.52
N SER A 140 5.12 15.54 -2.54
CA SER A 140 3.91 15.43 -3.38
C SER A 140 4.13 15.74 -4.87
N ALA A 141 4.98 16.71 -5.18
CA ALA A 141 5.19 17.18 -6.54
C ALA A 141 6.09 16.23 -7.35
N GLY A 142 5.79 16.10 -8.64
CA GLY A 142 6.57 15.31 -9.59
C GLY A 142 6.69 15.97 -10.95
N LEU A 143 7.67 15.53 -11.74
CA LEU A 143 7.87 15.87 -13.14
C LEU A 143 7.02 14.96 -14.03
N ASP A 144 6.68 15.45 -15.23
CA ASP A 144 6.22 14.63 -16.35
C ASP A 144 7.32 14.59 -17.43
N PRO A 145 7.62 13.42 -18.02
CA PRO A 145 8.66 13.30 -19.02
C PRO A 145 8.32 13.99 -20.36
N GLY A 146 7.12 14.55 -20.53
CA GLY A 146 6.77 15.44 -21.64
C GLY A 146 7.48 16.79 -21.64
N THR A 147 8.05 17.22 -20.51
CA THR A 147 8.80 18.49 -20.40
C THR A 147 10.13 18.26 -19.70
N ALA A 148 11.23 18.42 -20.43
CA ALA A 148 12.59 18.26 -19.91
C ALA A 148 12.88 19.27 -18.78
N ASN A 149 13.20 18.75 -17.60
CA ASN A 149 13.59 19.56 -16.45
C ASN A 149 14.38 18.71 -15.44
N PHE A 150 15.19 19.37 -14.62
CA PHE A 150 15.89 18.70 -13.52
C PHE A 150 14.93 18.42 -12.37
N SER A 151 15.11 17.27 -11.72
CA SER A 151 14.51 17.01 -10.42
C SER A 151 14.98 18.10 -9.43
N PRO A 152 14.07 18.75 -8.69
CA PRO A 152 14.47 19.75 -7.69
C PRO A 152 14.78 19.12 -6.32
N ASP A 153 14.43 17.84 -6.13
CA ASP A 153 14.76 17.01 -4.95
C ASP A 153 14.61 15.52 -5.34
N THR A 154 14.95 14.59 -4.45
CA THR A 154 14.72 13.14 -4.59
C THR A 154 13.38 12.73 -3.98
N TYR A 155 12.84 11.57 -4.40
CA TYR A 155 11.74 10.93 -3.66
C TYR A 155 12.27 10.08 -2.51
N LYS A 156 11.46 9.95 -1.47
CA LYS A 156 11.69 9.08 -0.33
C LYS A 156 10.46 8.22 -0.08
N PHE A 157 10.67 6.97 0.28
CA PHE A 157 9.66 6.19 0.98
C PHE A 157 9.78 6.40 2.48
N GLU A 158 8.64 6.34 3.16
CA GLU A 158 8.59 6.14 4.60
C GLU A 158 7.55 5.10 4.94
N ALA A 159 7.86 4.25 5.92
CA ALA A 159 6.94 3.27 6.46
C ALA A 159 6.53 3.63 7.89
N TYR A 160 5.27 3.39 8.20
CA TYR A 160 4.65 3.63 9.49
C TYR A 160 3.75 2.45 9.86
N LEU A 161 3.73 2.04 11.13
CA LEU A 161 2.72 1.10 11.60
C LEU A 161 1.32 1.72 11.58
N HIS A 162 0.28 0.88 11.73
CA HIS A 162 -1.13 1.27 11.76
C HIS A 162 -1.47 2.41 12.76
N ASP A 163 -0.65 2.61 13.79
CA ASP A 163 -0.82 3.64 14.82
C ASP A 163 -0.01 4.94 14.55
N GLY A 164 0.74 4.98 13.45
CA GLY A 164 1.62 6.09 13.09
C GLY A 164 3.04 5.99 13.65
N THR A 165 3.42 4.87 14.25
CA THR A 165 4.82 4.63 14.64
C THR A 165 5.71 4.60 13.40
N PHE A 166 6.61 5.57 13.28
CA PHE A 166 7.60 5.62 12.19
C PHE A 166 8.57 4.45 12.29
N LEU A 167 8.78 3.74 11.18
CA LEU A 167 9.71 2.62 11.07
C LEU A 167 11.04 3.06 10.44
N TRP A 168 10.99 3.50 9.18
CA TRP A 168 12.18 3.81 8.39
C TRP A 168 11.86 4.78 7.24
N ARG A 169 12.93 5.37 6.68
CA ARG A 169 12.89 6.21 5.49
C ARG A 169 13.94 5.72 4.49
N HIS A 170 13.55 5.54 3.23
CA HIS A 170 14.44 5.15 2.12
C HIS A 170 14.50 6.27 1.08
N ASP A 171 15.68 6.85 0.86
CA ASP A 171 15.91 7.86 -0.17
C ASP A 171 16.33 7.21 -1.50
N PHE A 172 15.70 7.61 -2.59
CA PHE A 172 15.94 7.04 -3.92
C PHE A 172 17.27 7.52 -4.52
N GLY A 173 17.81 8.64 -4.02
CA GLY A 173 18.98 9.30 -4.57
C GLY A 173 18.72 10.00 -5.90
N TRP A 174 19.72 10.74 -6.37
CA TRP A 174 19.60 11.64 -7.52
C TRP A 174 19.65 10.95 -8.89
N ASN A 175 19.83 9.63 -8.93
CA ASN A 175 19.70 8.83 -10.16
C ASN A 175 18.27 8.33 -10.42
N MET A 176 17.31 8.78 -9.61
CA MET A 176 15.89 8.58 -9.85
C MET A 176 15.21 9.93 -10.05
N ASN A 177 14.68 10.18 -11.25
CA ASN A 177 13.92 11.39 -11.49
C ASN A 177 12.66 11.44 -10.62
N ARG A 178 12.35 12.62 -10.09
CA ARG A 178 11.22 12.84 -9.21
C ARG A 178 9.92 12.98 -10.01
N GLY A 179 9.37 11.88 -10.52
CA GLY A 179 8.09 11.86 -11.24
C GLY A 179 7.45 10.47 -11.28
N ILE A 180 6.13 10.42 -11.54
CA ILE A 180 5.36 9.18 -11.43
C ILE A 180 5.82 8.09 -12.41
N TRP A 181 6.27 8.50 -13.59
CA TRP A 181 6.73 7.61 -14.66
C TRP A 181 8.11 6.99 -14.41
N TRP A 182 8.90 7.57 -13.51
CA TRP A 182 10.22 7.03 -13.12
C TRP A 182 10.18 6.19 -11.86
N THR A 183 9.19 6.42 -10.99
CA THR A 183 9.15 5.84 -9.64
C THR A 183 7.85 5.07 -9.37
N PRO A 184 7.48 4.10 -10.23
CA PRO A 184 6.39 3.18 -9.92
C PRO A 184 6.78 2.29 -8.74
N PHE A 185 5.82 1.97 -7.89
CA PHE A 185 5.98 1.03 -6.80
C PHE A 185 4.66 0.36 -6.46
N ILE A 186 4.74 -0.83 -5.88
CA ILE A 186 3.62 -1.57 -5.28
C ILE A 186 4.10 -2.23 -4.00
N VAL A 187 3.16 -2.49 -3.11
CA VAL A 187 3.40 -3.12 -1.80
C VAL A 187 2.52 -4.35 -1.71
N TRP A 188 3.11 -5.50 -1.41
CA TRP A 188 2.41 -6.78 -1.31
C TRP A 188 3.28 -7.84 -0.63
N ASP A 189 2.67 -8.86 -0.05
CA ASP A 189 3.34 -10.10 0.40
C ASP A 189 3.66 -10.98 -0.81
N PHE A 190 4.85 -10.79 -1.39
CA PHE A 190 5.27 -11.44 -2.63
C PHE A 190 5.79 -12.87 -2.43
N ASP A 191 6.32 -13.20 -1.26
CA ASP A 191 6.83 -14.54 -0.98
C ASP A 191 5.89 -15.42 -0.13
N GLY A 192 4.82 -14.83 0.40
CA GLY A 192 3.74 -15.52 1.12
C GLY A 192 4.02 -15.75 2.60
N ASP A 193 4.98 -15.03 3.20
CA ASP A 193 5.32 -15.18 4.63
C ASP A 193 4.31 -14.51 5.58
N GLY A 194 3.37 -13.74 5.03
CA GLY A 194 2.35 -13.00 5.77
C GLY A 194 2.72 -11.56 6.10
N LYS A 195 3.85 -11.06 5.60
CA LYS A 195 4.28 -9.65 5.69
C LYS A 195 4.49 -9.11 4.29
N ALA A 196 4.27 -7.82 4.13
CA ALA A 196 4.40 -7.20 2.84
C ALA A 196 5.82 -6.66 2.57
N GLU A 197 6.26 -6.80 1.32
CA GLU A 197 7.44 -6.14 0.77
C GLU A 197 7.05 -4.95 -0.12
N ILE A 198 8.05 -4.16 -0.49
CA ILE A 198 7.90 -3.01 -1.38
C ILE A 198 8.73 -3.27 -2.64
N ALA A 199 8.05 -3.45 -3.77
CA ALA A 199 8.69 -3.57 -5.07
C ALA A 199 8.67 -2.22 -5.80
N PHE A 200 9.82 -1.76 -6.27
CA PHE A 200 9.93 -0.48 -6.96
C PHE A 200 11.09 -0.44 -7.96
N LYS A 201 11.05 0.55 -8.86
CA LYS A 201 12.18 0.87 -9.72
C LYS A 201 13.23 1.66 -8.95
N SER A 202 14.48 1.24 -9.02
CA SER A 202 15.62 1.91 -8.39
C SER A 202 16.80 2.08 -9.37
N ALA A 203 17.86 2.75 -8.91
CA ALA A 203 19.10 2.98 -9.64
C ALA A 203 20.26 3.06 -8.63
N PRO A 204 21.54 3.06 -9.06
CA PRO A 204 22.66 3.32 -8.16
C PRO A 204 22.46 4.63 -7.40
N TYR A 205 22.66 4.62 -6.09
CA TYR A 205 22.45 5.81 -5.27
C TYR A 205 23.48 6.90 -5.62
N ALA A 206 22.97 8.10 -5.90
CA ALA A 206 23.76 9.33 -5.97
C ALA A 206 23.28 10.23 -4.83
N ALA A 207 24.19 10.66 -3.95
CA ALA A 207 23.86 11.44 -2.77
C ALA A 207 23.58 12.91 -3.13
N THR A 208 24.22 13.39 -4.19
CA THR A 208 24.13 14.77 -4.66
C THR A 208 23.69 14.86 -6.12
N ARG A 209 23.23 16.05 -6.53
CA ARG A 209 22.84 16.30 -7.93
C ARG A 209 24.06 16.30 -8.85
N GLU A 210 25.23 16.61 -8.33
CA GLU A 210 26.51 16.62 -9.02
C GLU A 210 26.96 15.19 -9.38
N GLU A 211 26.75 14.23 -8.47
CA GLU A 211 26.99 12.79 -8.69
C GLU A 211 25.98 12.14 -9.65
N SER A 212 24.87 12.81 -9.92
CA SER A 212 23.78 12.29 -10.75
C SER A 212 24.18 12.10 -12.21
N LEU A 213 23.76 10.96 -12.78
CA LEU A 213 23.82 10.62 -14.20
C LEU A 213 22.82 11.43 -15.06
N SER A 214 22.20 12.47 -14.51
CA SER A 214 21.25 13.31 -15.25
C SER A 214 21.94 13.96 -16.44
N GLU A 215 21.29 13.85 -17.60
CA GLU A 215 21.72 14.48 -18.82
C GLU A 215 21.82 16.00 -18.61
N LYS A 216 22.94 16.61 -19.01
CA LYS A 216 23.21 18.02 -18.70
C LYS A 216 22.73 18.95 -19.80
N GLU A 217 22.60 18.46 -21.03
CA GLU A 217 22.28 19.23 -22.22
C GLU A 217 21.28 18.51 -23.15
N GLY A 218 20.92 19.15 -24.26
CA GLY A 218 20.02 18.55 -25.25
C GLY A 218 18.58 18.37 -24.79
N ARG A 219 17.82 17.56 -25.54
CA ARG A 219 16.36 17.40 -25.37
C ARG A 219 15.96 16.58 -24.14
N ALA A 220 16.87 15.75 -23.62
CA ALA A 220 16.64 14.94 -22.42
C ALA A 220 17.21 15.58 -21.15
N ARG A 221 17.63 16.85 -21.20
CA ARG A 221 18.25 17.56 -20.08
C ARG A 221 17.47 17.40 -18.78
N GLY A 222 18.17 16.96 -17.74
CA GLY A 222 17.65 16.72 -16.41
C GLY A 222 17.12 15.30 -16.18
N PHE A 223 16.99 14.49 -17.23
CA PHE A 223 16.55 13.11 -17.13
C PHE A 223 17.71 12.12 -17.05
N ILE A 224 17.45 10.99 -16.40
CA ILE A 224 18.36 9.84 -16.33
C ILE A 224 18.04 8.93 -17.52
N VAL A 225 18.88 9.00 -18.55
CA VAL A 225 18.74 8.21 -19.79
C VAL A 225 19.91 7.26 -20.04
N THR A 226 20.86 7.21 -19.12
CA THR A 226 22.01 6.28 -19.12
C THR A 226 22.13 5.59 -17.77
N GLY A 227 23.09 4.66 -17.65
CA GLY A 227 23.33 3.90 -16.42
C GLY A 227 22.32 2.77 -16.16
N PRO A 228 22.64 1.91 -15.18
CA PRO A 228 21.83 0.75 -14.84
C PRO A 228 20.57 1.14 -14.06
N GLU A 229 19.53 0.32 -14.20
CA GLU A 229 18.24 0.48 -13.54
C GLU A 229 17.82 -0.88 -12.99
N TYR A 230 17.21 -0.89 -11.81
CA TYR A 230 16.87 -2.13 -11.13
C TYR A 230 15.39 -2.17 -10.76
N CYS A 231 14.86 -3.38 -10.61
CA CYS A 231 13.72 -3.64 -9.75
C CYS A 231 14.26 -4.11 -8.40
N THR A 232 14.01 -3.33 -7.35
CA THR A 232 14.43 -3.62 -5.98
C THR A 232 13.22 -4.01 -5.14
N ILE A 233 13.42 -4.99 -4.27
CA ILE A 233 12.46 -5.39 -3.23
C ILE A 233 13.03 -4.99 -1.86
N LEU A 234 12.29 -4.18 -1.11
CA LEU A 234 12.57 -3.89 0.29
C LEU A 234 11.67 -4.75 1.19
N ASP A 235 12.24 -5.28 2.27
CA ASP A 235 11.48 -5.79 3.41
C ASP A 235 10.64 -4.64 3.99
N GLY A 236 9.32 -4.83 4.10
CA GLY A 236 8.40 -3.74 4.48
C GLY A 236 8.61 -3.24 5.90
N LEU A 237 8.98 -4.12 6.83
CA LEU A 237 9.18 -3.77 8.24
C LEU A 237 10.47 -2.98 8.47
N THR A 238 11.54 -3.34 7.77
CA THR A 238 12.90 -2.84 8.03
C THR A 238 13.44 -1.89 6.97
N GLY A 239 12.85 -1.86 5.78
CA GLY A 239 13.30 -1.04 4.65
C GLY A 239 14.61 -1.52 4.02
N LYS A 240 15.10 -2.70 4.40
CA LYS A 240 16.32 -3.29 3.85
C LYS A 240 16.03 -3.94 2.51
N GLU A 241 16.97 -3.80 1.58
CA GLU A 241 16.90 -4.55 0.32
C GLU A 241 17.09 -6.04 0.58
N ILE A 242 16.14 -6.84 0.10
CA ILE A 242 16.18 -8.31 0.21
C ILE A 242 16.36 -8.99 -1.13
N ALA A 243 15.99 -8.33 -2.23
CA ALA A 243 16.18 -8.83 -3.58
C ALA A 243 16.32 -7.70 -4.60
N ARG A 244 17.00 -7.99 -5.70
CA ARG A 244 17.17 -7.08 -6.84
C ARG A 244 17.32 -7.87 -8.14
N THR A 245 16.77 -7.32 -9.22
CA THR A 245 17.05 -7.73 -10.61
C THR A 245 17.16 -6.48 -11.48
N ASP A 246 17.64 -6.60 -12.71
CA ASP A 246 17.60 -5.49 -13.66
C ASP A 246 16.15 -5.10 -13.99
N TRP A 247 15.92 -3.79 -14.12
CA TRP A 247 14.68 -3.29 -14.72
C TRP A 247 14.65 -3.65 -16.20
N VAL A 248 13.45 -3.65 -16.82
CA VAL A 248 13.33 -3.81 -18.28
C VAL A 248 14.26 -2.83 -18.98
N GLU A 249 15.10 -3.33 -19.88
CA GLU A 249 16.21 -2.59 -20.42
C GLU A 249 15.76 -1.33 -21.18
N ARG A 250 16.59 -0.29 -21.11
CA ARG A 250 16.29 1.00 -21.75
C ARG A 250 16.38 0.93 -23.27
N GLY A 251 17.36 0.17 -23.78
CA GLY A 251 17.73 0.20 -25.19
C GLY A 251 18.26 1.58 -25.60
N ASP A 252 18.25 1.84 -26.90
CA ASP A 252 18.46 3.19 -27.42
C ASP A 252 17.19 4.01 -27.15
N PRO A 253 17.25 5.18 -26.47
CA PRO A 253 16.09 6.02 -26.26
C PRO A 253 15.30 6.35 -27.54
N ARG A 254 15.99 6.40 -28.70
CA ARG A 254 15.39 6.63 -30.02
C ARG A 254 14.48 5.49 -30.48
N ASP A 255 14.72 4.26 -30.03
CA ASP A 255 13.82 3.12 -30.28
C ASP A 255 12.48 3.33 -29.57
N GLY A 256 12.47 4.11 -28.49
CA GLY A 256 11.27 4.60 -27.84
C GLY A 256 10.48 5.58 -28.72
N GLY A 257 11.03 6.12 -29.80
CA GLY A 257 10.35 7.04 -30.72
C GLY A 257 10.56 8.53 -30.40
N ASP A 258 11.51 8.88 -29.53
CA ASP A 258 12.01 10.25 -29.35
C ASP A 258 13.43 10.34 -28.81
N GLU A 259 14.01 11.53 -28.92
CA GLU A 259 15.33 11.90 -28.35
C GLU A 259 15.21 12.71 -27.05
N SER A 260 13.97 13.00 -26.60
CA SER A 260 13.72 13.78 -25.37
C SER A 260 13.74 12.94 -24.10
N GLY A 261 13.86 11.62 -24.23
CA GLY A 261 13.74 10.69 -23.11
C GLY A 261 12.32 10.57 -22.58
N ASN A 262 11.30 10.95 -23.36
CA ASN A 262 9.92 10.96 -22.90
C ASN A 262 9.37 9.53 -22.82
N ARG A 263 9.33 8.84 -23.96
CA ARG A 263 8.73 7.51 -24.09
C ARG A 263 9.52 6.44 -23.34
N VAL A 264 10.85 6.52 -23.39
CA VAL A 264 11.73 5.54 -22.73
C VAL A 264 11.62 5.56 -21.20
N ASN A 265 11.20 6.69 -20.62
CA ASN A 265 11.01 6.87 -19.19
C ASN A 265 9.58 6.59 -18.72
N ARG A 266 8.72 6.01 -19.56
CA ARG A 266 7.40 5.51 -19.13
C ARG A 266 7.58 4.13 -18.50
N ASN A 267 7.67 4.08 -17.17
CA ASN A 267 7.82 2.83 -16.43
C ASN A 267 6.56 2.56 -15.60
N GLN A 268 6.21 1.28 -15.49
CA GLN A 268 5.06 0.82 -14.72
C GLN A 268 5.46 -0.44 -13.95
N ILE A 269 4.71 -0.76 -12.90
CA ILE A 269 4.88 -1.97 -12.11
C ILE A 269 3.49 -2.49 -11.74
N GLY A 270 3.33 -3.80 -11.67
CA GLY A 270 2.04 -4.43 -11.40
C GLY A 270 2.16 -5.72 -10.61
N LEU A 271 1.03 -6.21 -10.15
CA LEU A 271 0.86 -7.46 -9.42
C LEU A 271 -0.17 -8.30 -10.16
N ALA A 272 0.08 -9.60 -10.30
CA ALA A 272 -0.91 -10.54 -10.81
C ALA A 272 -0.73 -11.92 -10.18
N TYR A 273 -1.84 -12.64 -10.00
CA TYR A 273 -1.85 -14.02 -9.54
C TYR A 273 -1.75 -14.95 -10.75
N LEU A 274 -0.56 -15.04 -11.35
CA LEU A 274 -0.36 -15.73 -12.63
C LEU A 274 -0.57 -17.25 -12.56
N ASP A 275 -0.34 -17.84 -11.39
CA ASP A 275 -0.63 -19.25 -11.10
C ASP A 275 -1.97 -19.45 -10.36
N GLY A 276 -2.74 -18.36 -10.19
CA GLY A 276 -4.00 -18.33 -9.44
C GLY A 276 -3.86 -18.36 -7.91
N LYS A 277 -2.64 -18.33 -7.35
CA LYS A 277 -2.40 -18.51 -5.89
C LYS A 277 -1.39 -17.55 -5.30
N ASN A 278 -0.26 -17.34 -5.97
CA ASN A 278 0.87 -16.56 -5.49
C ASN A 278 0.97 -15.24 -6.25
N ALA A 279 1.45 -14.23 -5.55
CA ALA A 279 1.70 -12.90 -6.09
C ALA A 279 2.91 -12.93 -7.03
N SER A 280 2.69 -12.66 -8.31
CA SER A 280 3.76 -12.39 -9.27
C SER A 280 3.90 -10.89 -9.49
N LEU A 281 5.14 -10.45 -9.57
CA LEU A 281 5.54 -9.08 -9.88
C LEU A 281 5.63 -8.89 -11.39
N LEU A 282 5.04 -7.81 -11.90
CA LEU A 282 5.13 -7.36 -13.29
C LEU A 282 5.98 -6.10 -13.37
N VAL A 283 7.09 -6.15 -14.09
CA VAL A 283 8.01 -5.03 -14.32
C VAL A 283 7.86 -4.58 -15.76
N CYS A 284 7.46 -3.32 -15.97
CA CYS A 284 7.02 -2.85 -17.27
C CYS A 284 7.75 -1.58 -17.73
N ARG A 285 7.95 -1.48 -19.05
CA ARG A 285 8.44 -0.27 -19.71
C ARG A 285 7.67 -0.03 -21.00
N GLY A 286 7.39 1.24 -21.28
CA GLY A 286 6.66 1.69 -22.46
C GLY A 286 5.18 1.97 -22.19
N THR A 287 4.59 2.74 -23.09
CA THR A 287 3.15 3.07 -23.09
C THR A 287 2.68 3.43 -24.51
N TYR A 288 3.53 4.14 -25.26
CA TYR A 288 3.21 4.59 -26.61
C TYR A 288 3.71 3.60 -27.66
N THR A 289 5.02 3.44 -27.80
CA THR A 289 5.64 2.64 -28.87
C THR A 289 5.94 1.22 -28.39
N ARG A 290 7.21 0.88 -28.20
CA ARG A 290 7.63 -0.40 -27.65
C ARG A 290 7.10 -0.54 -26.24
N MET A 291 6.39 -1.63 -25.98
CA MET A 291 5.88 -2.01 -24.66
C MET A 291 6.43 -3.38 -24.29
N VAL A 292 6.90 -3.50 -23.06
CA VAL A 292 7.53 -4.71 -22.55
C VAL A 292 7.04 -4.97 -21.13
N VAL A 293 6.79 -6.25 -20.84
CA VAL A 293 6.48 -6.73 -19.49
C VAL A 293 7.36 -7.93 -19.19
N ASP A 294 8.12 -7.86 -18.11
CA ASP A 294 8.79 -9.01 -17.50
C ASP A 294 8.04 -9.41 -16.24
N ALA A 295 7.72 -10.70 -16.09
CA ALA A 295 7.10 -11.23 -14.88
C ALA A 295 8.10 -11.98 -14.01
N TYR A 296 7.99 -11.81 -12.69
CA TYR A 296 8.87 -12.44 -11.71
C TYR A 296 8.06 -13.00 -10.52
N ASN A 297 8.60 -14.01 -9.86
CA ASN A 297 8.20 -14.40 -8.50
C ASN A 297 9.34 -14.12 -7.53
N LEU A 298 9.03 -13.66 -6.32
CA LEU A 298 9.99 -13.61 -5.22
C LEU A 298 10.05 -14.97 -4.54
N LYS A 299 11.20 -15.63 -4.57
CA LYS A 299 11.43 -16.92 -3.91
C LYS A 299 12.80 -16.95 -3.28
N ASN A 300 12.88 -17.35 -2.01
CA ASN A 300 14.14 -17.50 -1.28
C ASN A 300 15.04 -16.25 -1.39
N GLY A 301 14.45 -15.05 -1.27
CA GLY A 301 15.16 -13.77 -1.39
C GLY A 301 15.67 -13.42 -2.80
N LYS A 302 15.09 -14.00 -3.85
CA LYS A 302 15.47 -13.73 -5.25
C LYS A 302 14.25 -13.55 -6.15
N LEU A 303 14.38 -12.65 -7.11
CA LEU A 303 13.39 -12.48 -8.18
C LEU A 303 13.69 -13.48 -9.31
N GLU A 304 12.86 -14.51 -9.43
CA GLU A 304 12.93 -15.51 -10.48
C GLU A 304 12.04 -15.12 -11.66
N LYS A 305 12.62 -14.91 -12.84
CA LYS A 305 11.87 -14.53 -14.05
C LYS A 305 10.99 -15.69 -14.51
N LEU A 306 9.71 -15.39 -14.77
CA LEU A 306 8.73 -16.34 -15.28
C LEU A 306 8.64 -16.29 -16.79
N TRP A 307 8.43 -15.09 -17.33
CA TRP A 307 8.29 -14.86 -18.76
C TRP A 307 8.59 -13.40 -19.10
N ARG A 308 8.69 -13.15 -20.40
CA ARG A 308 8.77 -11.83 -20.99
C ARG A 308 7.78 -11.71 -22.14
N TRP A 309 7.07 -10.61 -22.16
CA TRP A 309 6.29 -10.16 -23.30
C TRP A 309 6.91 -8.89 -23.87
N ASP A 310 6.97 -8.79 -25.20
CA ASP A 310 7.53 -7.66 -25.93
C ASP A 310 6.64 -7.41 -27.16
N GLY A 311 5.95 -6.27 -27.18
CA GLY A 311 4.98 -5.94 -28.25
C GLY A 311 5.60 -5.90 -29.64
N ASP A 312 6.91 -5.70 -29.75
CA ASP A 312 7.64 -5.73 -31.02
C ASP A 312 7.79 -7.15 -31.61
N LYS A 313 7.57 -8.18 -30.78
CA LYS A 313 7.64 -9.59 -31.16
C LYS A 313 6.27 -10.21 -31.47
N GLU A 314 5.20 -9.44 -31.36
CA GLU A 314 3.84 -9.88 -31.70
C GLU A 314 3.57 -9.84 -33.21
N THR A 315 2.54 -10.59 -33.65
CA THR A 315 2.07 -10.58 -35.05
C THR A 315 0.55 -10.34 -35.11
N PRO A 316 0.09 -9.15 -35.56
CA PRO A 316 0.88 -7.99 -35.94
C PRO A 316 1.60 -7.37 -34.73
N GLN A 317 2.67 -6.61 -34.98
CA GLN A 317 3.38 -5.90 -33.92
C GLN A 317 2.43 -4.96 -33.17
N ILE A 318 2.54 -4.93 -31.85
CA ILE A 318 1.76 -4.05 -30.98
C ILE A 318 2.64 -2.85 -30.63
N ARG A 319 2.53 -1.81 -31.46
CA ARG A 319 3.06 -0.46 -31.23
C ARG A 319 1.87 0.51 -31.37
N ALA A 320 1.61 1.34 -30.36
CA ALA A 320 0.60 2.40 -30.48
C ALA A 320 1.21 3.69 -31.07
#